data_AF-A0AA88DB10-F1
#
_entry.id   AF-A0AA88DB10-F1
#
_cell.length_a   1.000
_cell.length_b   1.000
_cell.length_c   1.000
_cell.angle_alpha   90.00
_cell.angle_beta   90.00
_cell.angle_gamma   90.00
#
_symmetry.space_group_name_H-M   'P 1'
#
loop_
_entity.id
_entity.type
_entity.pdbx_description
1 polymer ?
#
loop_
_entity_poly.entity_id
_entity_poly.type
_entity_poly.pdbx_seq_one_letter_code
_entity_poly.pdbx_strand_id
1 'polypeptide(L)'
;MSPMTLTGVQVEKAAFPPTVTPPGSAKTLFLGGAGVRGMEIQGKFVKFTAIGVYLESNAVTWLAGKWKGKSADELTDSVQFFRDIVTGPFEKFTRISMILPLTGKVYSEKVAENCEAIWKSLGIYTETEEKALEKFLQIFKDQNLLPGSSVLFTQSPSGSLMISFSKDESIPEKENAIIENKLLSEAILESIIGKHGVSPEARRSLASSLAELLIDQNKIPHHLPYGEKKMSSGGGNMQQGLQLIRESKFHTDMLSL
;
A
#
# COMPACT_ATOMS: atom_id res chain seq x y z
N MET A 1 -26.88 16.95 10.09
CA MET A 1 -25.80 16.00 10.45
C MET A 1 -24.50 16.62 9.97
N SER A 2 -23.51 16.82 10.85
CA SER A 2 -22.21 17.37 10.45
C SER A 2 -21.49 16.36 9.56
N PRO A 3 -20.79 16.78 8.48
CA PRO A 3 -20.01 15.87 7.66
C PRO A 3 -18.91 15.23 8.52
N MET A 4 -18.89 13.91 8.58
CA MET A 4 -17.87 13.13 9.28
C MET A 4 -16.60 13.15 8.43
N THR A 5 -15.67 14.04 8.76
CA THR A 5 -14.34 14.11 8.14
C THR A 5 -13.48 12.91 8.57
N LEU A 6 -12.72 12.32 7.64
CA LEU A 6 -11.69 11.33 7.97
C LEU A 6 -10.80 11.83 9.11
N THR A 7 -10.68 11.02 10.16
CA THR A 7 -9.82 11.28 11.31
C THR A 7 -8.52 10.50 11.19
N GLY A 8 -7.44 11.02 11.81
CA GLY A 8 -6.23 10.23 11.97
C GLY A 8 -6.48 8.98 12.82
N VAL A 9 -5.60 7.99 12.71
CA VAL A 9 -5.67 6.73 13.44
C VAL A 9 -4.40 6.53 14.25
N GLN A 10 -4.56 6.17 15.52
CA GLN A 10 -3.46 5.73 16.38
C GLN A 10 -3.37 4.21 16.33
N VAL A 11 -2.21 3.67 15.97
CA VAL A 11 -1.93 2.23 16.05
C VAL A 11 -0.69 2.02 16.89
N GLU A 12 -0.88 1.43 18.07
CA GLU A 12 0.16 1.38 19.11
C GLU A 12 0.67 2.79 19.42
N LYS A 13 1.98 3.04 19.27
CA LYS A 13 2.59 4.36 19.46
C LYS A 13 2.66 5.19 18.16
N ALA A 14 2.31 4.61 17.01
CA ALA A 14 2.38 5.30 15.73
C ALA A 14 1.10 6.10 15.45
N ALA A 15 1.25 7.39 15.17
CA ALA A 15 0.16 8.25 14.73
C ALA A 15 0.13 8.34 13.20
N PHE A 16 -1.02 7.98 12.60
CA PHE A 16 -1.28 8.12 11.17
C PHE A 16 -2.24 9.29 10.95
N PRO A 17 -1.76 10.45 10.46
CA PRO A 17 -2.63 11.60 10.19
C PRO A 17 -3.66 11.29 9.11
N PRO A 18 -4.80 12.00 9.06
CA PRO A 18 -5.85 11.77 8.07
C PRO A 18 -5.41 12.07 6.63
N THR A 19 -4.39 12.92 6.46
CA THR A 19 -3.77 13.23 5.18
C THR A 19 -2.26 13.32 5.30
N VAL A 20 -1.55 13.12 4.18
CA VAL A 20 -0.08 13.20 4.11
C VAL A 20 0.36 13.57 2.69
N THR A 21 1.46 14.30 2.55
CA THR A 21 2.16 14.48 1.28
C THR A 21 3.38 13.55 1.27
N PRO A 22 3.39 12.48 0.46
CA PRO A 22 4.48 11.50 0.44
C PRO A 22 5.81 12.10 -0.05
N PRO A 23 6.95 11.50 0.33
CA PRO A 23 8.24 11.83 -0.28
C PRO A 23 8.18 11.60 -1.79
N GLY A 24 8.70 12.55 -2.56
CA GLY A 24 8.72 12.48 -4.02
C GLY A 24 7.38 12.79 -4.71
N SER A 25 6.37 13.22 -3.96
CA SER A 25 5.04 13.56 -4.48
C SER A 25 4.66 15.01 -4.18
N ALA A 26 3.97 15.64 -5.13
CA ALA A 26 3.30 16.92 -4.92
C ALA A 26 1.84 16.75 -4.46
N LYS A 27 1.35 15.51 -4.39
CA LYS A 27 -0.05 15.21 -4.06
C LYS A 27 -0.20 14.97 -2.57
N THR A 28 -1.32 15.45 -2.03
CA THR A 28 -1.77 15.07 -0.69
C THR A 28 -2.72 13.89 -0.80
N LEU A 29 -2.39 12.81 -0.09
CA LEU A 29 -3.13 11.56 -0.05
C LEU A 29 -3.89 11.48 1.27
N PHE A 30 -5.02 10.76 1.28
CA PHE A 30 -5.82 10.54 2.49
C PHE A 30 -5.54 9.16 3.07
N LEU A 31 -5.68 9.01 4.39
CA LEU A 31 -5.55 7.73 5.07
C LEU A 31 -6.70 6.81 4.69
N GLY A 32 -6.40 5.77 3.92
CA GLY A 32 -7.37 4.74 3.54
C GLY A 32 -7.59 3.76 4.69
N GLY A 33 -6.53 3.31 5.36
CA GLY A 33 -6.65 2.39 6.49
C GLY A 33 -5.32 2.18 7.21
N ALA A 34 -5.39 1.68 8.44
CA ALA A 34 -4.21 1.38 9.24
C ALA A 34 -4.42 0.11 10.08
N GLY A 35 -3.31 -0.52 10.49
CA GLY A 35 -3.34 -1.69 11.35
C GLY A 35 -1.96 -2.21 11.70
N VAL A 36 -1.89 -3.20 12.59
CA VAL A 36 -0.61 -3.83 12.95
C VAL A 36 -0.23 -4.95 12.00
N ARG A 37 1.07 -5.22 11.90
CA ARG A 37 1.62 -6.47 11.41
C ARG A 37 2.35 -7.16 12.54
N GLY A 38 2.01 -8.42 12.76
CA GLY A 38 2.56 -9.25 13.82
C GLY A 38 2.63 -10.72 13.43
N MET A 39 3.16 -11.55 14.32
CA MET A 39 3.26 -13.00 14.15
C MET A 39 2.97 -13.72 15.47
N GLU A 40 2.41 -14.92 15.38
CA GLU A 40 2.26 -15.80 16.53
C GLU A 40 3.62 -16.41 16.91
N ILE A 41 4.08 -16.11 18.13
CA ILE A 41 5.32 -16.66 18.69
C ILE A 41 4.97 -17.27 20.03
N GLN A 42 5.10 -18.60 20.14
CA GLN A 42 4.81 -19.35 21.37
C GLN A 42 3.39 -19.08 21.91
N GLY A 43 2.39 -19.00 21.02
CA GLY A 43 0.99 -18.76 21.36
C GLY A 43 0.66 -17.31 21.78
N LYS A 44 1.55 -16.36 21.48
CA LYS A 44 1.30 -14.93 21.67
C LYS A 44 1.50 -14.19 20.36
N PHE A 45 0.54 -13.33 20.02
CA PHE A 45 0.66 -12.42 18.89
C PHE A 45 1.63 -11.28 19.18
N VAL A 46 2.84 -11.35 18.62
CA VAL A 46 3.89 -10.34 18.76
C VAL A 46 3.79 -9.34 17.59
N LYS A 47 3.62 -8.06 17.92
CA LYS A 47 3.50 -6.97 16.95
C LYS A 47 4.89 -6.43 16.58
N PHE A 48 5.17 -6.34 15.29
CA PHE A 48 6.46 -5.86 14.77
C PHE A 48 6.37 -4.45 14.20
N THR A 49 5.31 -4.15 13.47
CA THR A 49 5.12 -2.85 12.82
C THR A 49 3.67 -2.39 12.87
N ALA A 50 3.49 -1.08 12.82
CA ALA A 50 2.21 -0.44 12.53
C ALA A 50 2.24 0.08 11.10
N ILE A 51 1.17 -0.10 10.34
CA ILE A 51 1.11 0.20 8.91
C ILE A 51 -0.04 1.15 8.65
N GLY A 52 0.23 2.21 7.89
CA GLY A 52 -0.79 3.11 7.33
C GLY A 52 -0.72 3.09 5.81
N VAL A 53 -1.89 2.92 5.18
CA VAL A 53 -2.06 2.93 3.72
C VAL A 53 -2.85 4.16 3.33
N TYR A 54 -2.27 4.96 2.46
CA TYR A 54 -2.79 6.22 1.97
C TYR A 54 -3.04 6.14 0.47
N LEU A 55 -4.13 6.78 0.03
CA LEU A 55 -4.56 6.77 -1.37
C LEU A 55 -4.76 8.20 -1.88
N GLU A 56 -4.49 8.43 -3.15
CA GLU A 56 -4.87 9.66 -3.83
C GLU A 56 -6.41 9.80 -3.87
N SER A 57 -6.93 11.03 -3.77
CA SER A 57 -8.37 11.29 -3.70
C SER A 57 -9.17 10.74 -4.89
N ASN A 58 -8.59 10.73 -6.08
CA ASN A 58 -9.20 10.18 -7.30
C ASN A 58 -9.45 8.66 -7.21
N ALA A 59 -8.80 7.94 -6.28
CA ALA A 59 -9.02 6.52 -6.04
C ALA A 59 -10.49 6.23 -5.73
N VAL A 60 -11.15 7.10 -4.96
CA VAL A 60 -12.56 6.91 -4.57
C VAL A 60 -13.47 6.99 -5.80
N THR A 61 -13.28 7.98 -6.66
CA THR A 61 -14.05 8.11 -7.90
C THR A 61 -13.81 6.94 -8.85
N TRP A 62 -12.57 6.48 -8.97
CA TRP A 62 -12.22 5.35 -9.84
C TRP A 62 -12.82 4.03 -9.32
N LEU A 63 -12.70 3.76 -8.02
CA LEU A 63 -13.25 2.55 -7.38
C LEU A 63 -14.79 2.55 -7.37
N ALA A 64 -15.43 3.72 -7.29
CA ALA A 64 -16.89 3.84 -7.27
C ALA A 64 -17.57 3.25 -8.50
N GLY A 65 -16.89 3.20 -9.66
CA GLY A 65 -17.42 2.58 -10.87
C GLY A 65 -17.79 1.11 -10.71
N LYS A 66 -17.22 0.41 -9.73
CA LYS A 66 -17.44 -1.03 -9.49
C LYS A 66 -17.84 -1.37 -8.05
N TRP A 67 -17.35 -0.61 -7.08
CA TRP A 67 -17.43 -0.98 -5.66
C TRP A 67 -18.41 -0.15 -4.85
N LYS A 68 -19.04 0.87 -5.46
CA LYS A 68 -20.01 1.71 -4.76
C LYS A 68 -21.22 0.89 -4.26
N GLY A 69 -21.60 1.14 -3.00
CA GLY A 69 -22.74 0.49 -2.35
C GLY A 69 -22.42 -0.88 -1.74
N LYS A 70 -21.19 -1.37 -1.86
CA LYS A 70 -20.72 -2.57 -1.15
C LYS A 70 -20.45 -2.27 0.32
N SER A 71 -20.82 -3.21 1.17
CA SER A 71 -20.53 -3.15 2.61
C SER A 71 -19.04 -3.37 2.90
N ALA A 72 -18.60 -2.94 4.09
CA ALA A 72 -17.22 -3.15 4.54
C ALA A 72 -16.81 -4.63 4.53
N ASP A 73 -17.71 -5.54 4.91
CA ASP A 73 -17.44 -6.99 4.94
C ASP A 73 -17.32 -7.56 3.52
N GLU A 74 -18.24 -7.21 2.61
CA GLU A 74 -18.15 -7.60 1.19
C GLU A 74 -16.83 -7.13 0.56
N LEU A 75 -16.39 -5.91 0.89
CA LEU A 75 -15.12 -5.37 0.39
C LEU A 75 -13.92 -6.09 1.03
N THR A 76 -13.97 -6.35 2.34
CA THR A 76 -12.89 -7.04 3.08
C THR A 76 -12.62 -8.43 2.52
N ASP A 77 -13.66 -9.17 2.12
CA ASP A 77 -13.53 -10.52 1.58
C ASP A 77 -13.22 -10.55 0.08
N SER A 78 -13.35 -9.42 -0.62
CA SER A 78 -13.15 -9.33 -2.06
C SER A 78 -11.68 -9.23 -2.44
N VAL A 79 -11.10 -10.30 -2.97
CA VAL A 79 -9.74 -10.28 -3.56
C VAL A 79 -9.62 -9.23 -4.67
N GLN A 80 -10.63 -9.15 -5.53
CA GLN A 80 -10.62 -8.24 -6.67
C GLN A 80 -10.68 -6.77 -6.24
N PHE A 81 -11.34 -6.45 -5.13
CA PHE A 81 -11.37 -5.08 -4.61
C PHE A 81 -9.98 -4.59 -4.24
N PHE A 82 -9.24 -5.38 -3.46
CA PHE A 82 -7.86 -5.01 -3.12
C PHE A 82 -6.93 -5.04 -4.32
N ARG A 83 -7.17 -5.93 -5.29
CA ARG A 83 -6.41 -5.91 -6.54
C ARG A 83 -6.63 -4.60 -7.31
N ASP A 84 -7.87 -4.14 -7.39
CA ASP A 84 -8.23 -2.85 -8.01
C ASP A 84 -7.57 -1.67 -7.26
N ILE A 85 -7.41 -1.75 -5.93
CA ILE A 85 -6.62 -0.77 -5.16
C ILE A 85 -5.14 -0.83 -5.55
N VAL A 86 -4.54 -2.01 -5.54
CA VAL A 86 -3.11 -2.21 -5.82
C VAL A 86 -2.75 -1.72 -7.22
N THR A 87 -3.52 -2.11 -8.24
CA THR A 87 -3.22 -1.82 -9.64
C THR A 87 -3.91 -0.56 -10.18
N GLY A 88 -4.68 0.14 -9.33
CA GLY A 88 -5.46 1.31 -9.74
C GLY A 88 -4.59 2.45 -10.27
N PRO A 89 -5.08 3.29 -11.20
CA PRO A 89 -4.30 4.34 -11.87
C PRO A 89 -4.22 5.61 -11.02
N PHE A 90 -3.83 5.45 -9.77
CA PHE A 90 -3.69 6.51 -8.78
C PHE A 90 -2.51 6.23 -7.87
N GLU A 91 -2.00 7.29 -7.23
CA GLU A 91 -0.87 7.18 -6.33
C GLU A 91 -1.26 6.52 -5.01
N LYS A 92 -0.33 5.75 -4.44
CA LYS A 92 -0.48 5.18 -3.10
C LYS A 92 0.75 5.48 -2.28
N PHE A 93 0.54 5.57 -0.98
CA PHE A 93 1.63 5.73 -0.04
C PHE A 93 1.46 4.77 1.14
N THR A 94 2.52 4.06 1.48
CA THR A 94 2.54 3.14 2.61
C THR A 94 3.60 3.59 3.60
N ARG A 95 3.19 3.85 4.84
CA ARG A 95 4.09 4.12 5.97
C ARG A 95 4.10 2.90 6.88
N ILE A 96 5.28 2.32 7.09
CA ILE A 96 5.50 1.18 7.97
C ILE A 96 6.37 1.65 9.13
N SER A 97 5.75 1.86 10.29
CA SER A 97 6.40 2.33 11.52
C SER A 97 6.81 1.14 12.39
N MET A 98 8.05 1.12 12.87
CA MET A 98 8.57 0.03 13.69
C MET A 98 8.02 0.07 15.11
N ILE A 99 7.52 -1.06 15.60
CA ILE A 99 7.19 -1.29 17.02
C ILE A 99 8.38 -1.99 17.69
N LEU A 100 8.92 -3.02 17.03
CA LEU A 100 10.13 -3.72 17.43
C LEU A 100 11.27 -3.41 16.44
N PRO A 101 12.53 -3.43 16.90
CA PRO A 101 13.67 -3.17 16.02
C PRO A 101 13.82 -4.27 14.97
N LEU A 102 14.21 -3.87 13.75
CA LEU A 102 14.62 -4.77 12.68
C LEU A 102 15.85 -4.19 11.98
N THR A 103 16.75 -5.04 11.49
CA THR A 103 17.75 -4.57 10.54
C THR A 103 17.08 -4.39 9.18
N GLY A 104 17.54 -3.40 8.41
CA GLY A 104 17.07 -3.19 7.05
C GLY A 104 17.26 -4.44 6.20
N LYS A 105 18.39 -5.13 6.39
CA LYS A 105 18.67 -6.44 5.76
C LYS A 105 17.55 -7.46 6.01
N VAL A 106 17.24 -7.78 7.27
CA VAL A 106 16.19 -8.76 7.62
C VAL A 106 14.83 -8.35 7.06
N TYR A 107 14.50 -7.06 7.17
CA TYR A 107 13.27 -6.53 6.61
C TYR A 107 13.21 -6.73 5.08
N SER A 108 14.26 -6.34 4.37
CA SER A 108 14.28 -6.36 2.91
C SER A 108 14.39 -7.76 2.32
N GLU A 109 15.13 -8.67 2.96
CA GLU A 109 15.25 -10.07 2.55
C GLU A 109 13.88 -10.74 2.59
N LYS A 110 13.12 -10.54 3.67
CA LYS A 110 11.78 -11.14 3.78
C LYS A 110 10.82 -10.63 2.70
N VAL A 111 10.89 -9.34 2.37
CA VAL A 111 10.08 -8.75 1.30
C VAL A 111 10.50 -9.32 -0.06
N ALA A 112 11.81 -9.39 -0.33
CA ALA A 112 12.36 -9.87 -1.59
C ALA A 112 12.04 -11.37 -1.82
N GLU A 113 12.25 -12.22 -0.81
CA GLU A 113 11.93 -13.65 -0.85
C GLU A 113 10.47 -13.89 -1.24
N ASN A 114 9.55 -13.15 -0.61
CA ASN A 114 8.12 -13.26 -0.90
C ASN A 114 7.80 -12.84 -2.34
N CYS A 115 8.39 -11.74 -2.81
CA CYS A 115 8.19 -11.25 -4.18
C CYS A 115 8.71 -12.26 -5.20
N GLU A 116 9.95 -12.73 -5.03
CA GLU A 116 10.60 -13.68 -5.91
C GLU A 116 9.84 -15.00 -6.00
N ALA A 117 9.43 -15.57 -4.85
CA ALA A 117 8.67 -16.83 -4.82
C ALA A 117 7.35 -16.71 -5.60
N ILE A 118 6.61 -15.61 -5.40
CA ILE A 118 5.34 -15.35 -6.10
C ILE A 118 5.60 -15.20 -7.60
N TRP A 119 6.57 -14.38 -8.01
CA TRP A 119 6.83 -14.10 -9.42
C TRP A 119 7.35 -15.32 -10.17
N LYS A 120 8.18 -16.16 -9.53
CA LYS A 120 8.59 -17.46 -10.08
C LYS A 120 7.41 -18.39 -10.26
N SER A 121 6.52 -18.48 -9.27
CA SER A 121 5.32 -19.34 -9.35
C SER A 121 4.37 -18.92 -10.47
N LEU A 122 4.33 -17.61 -10.79
CA LEU A 122 3.51 -17.04 -11.86
C LEU A 122 4.22 -17.04 -13.22
N GLY A 123 5.49 -17.42 -13.30
CA GLY A 123 6.27 -17.38 -14.54
C GLY A 123 6.56 -15.96 -15.05
N ILE A 124 6.54 -14.96 -14.17
CA ILE A 124 6.77 -13.54 -14.50
C ILE A 124 8.07 -12.98 -13.92
N TYR A 125 8.90 -13.83 -13.31
CA TYR A 125 10.20 -13.43 -12.79
C TYR A 125 11.24 -13.37 -13.91
N THR A 126 11.66 -12.16 -14.27
CA THR A 126 12.69 -11.93 -15.29
C THR A 126 13.93 -11.26 -14.70
N GLU A 127 14.98 -11.08 -15.52
CA GLU A 127 16.17 -10.31 -15.14
C GLU A 127 15.83 -8.86 -14.70
N THR A 128 14.72 -8.30 -15.19
CA THR A 128 14.24 -6.98 -14.79
C THR A 128 13.79 -6.97 -13.33
N GLU A 129 13.04 -7.99 -12.92
CA GLU A 129 12.57 -8.16 -11.54
C GLU A 129 13.72 -8.51 -10.60
N GLU A 130 14.65 -9.35 -11.04
CA GLU A 130 15.87 -9.70 -10.31
C GLU A 130 16.69 -8.44 -9.97
N LYS A 131 17.03 -7.62 -10.97
CA LYS A 131 17.75 -6.35 -10.76
C LYS A 131 16.99 -5.38 -9.86
N ALA A 132 15.65 -5.37 -9.93
CA ALA A 132 14.84 -4.54 -9.06
C ALA A 132 14.95 -4.99 -7.60
N LEU A 133 14.95 -6.31 -7.34
CA LEU A 133 15.15 -6.88 -6.01
C LEU A 133 16.58 -6.66 -5.49
N GLU A 134 17.60 -6.81 -6.32
CA GLU A 134 18.98 -6.49 -5.94
C GLU A 134 19.12 -5.03 -5.50
N LYS A 135 18.54 -4.10 -6.27
CA LYS A 135 18.52 -2.68 -5.93
C LYS A 135 17.74 -2.43 -4.63
N PHE A 136 16.61 -3.09 -4.46
CA PHE A 136 15.81 -3.03 -3.23
C PHE A 136 16.64 -3.48 -2.02
N LEU A 137 17.27 -4.65 -2.06
CA LEU A 137 18.13 -5.16 -0.98
C LEU A 137 19.28 -4.19 -0.68
N GLN A 138 19.91 -3.64 -1.71
CA GLN A 138 21.03 -2.71 -1.56
C GLN A 138 20.63 -1.39 -0.87
N ILE A 139 19.40 -0.89 -1.08
CA ILE A 139 18.89 0.32 -0.41
C ILE A 139 18.74 0.12 1.10
N PHE A 140 18.41 -1.10 1.53
CA PHE A 140 18.17 -1.45 2.93
C PHE A 140 19.41 -1.99 3.67
N LYS A 141 20.47 -2.33 2.95
CA LYS A 141 21.67 -3.02 3.47
C LYS A 141 22.22 -2.44 4.78
N ASP A 142 22.36 -1.11 4.83
CA ASP A 142 22.97 -0.40 5.95
C ASP A 142 21.94 0.30 6.86
N GLN A 143 20.64 0.01 6.68
CA GLN A 143 19.58 0.59 7.48
C GLN A 143 19.40 -0.16 8.80
N ASN A 144 19.13 0.60 9.86
CA ASN A 144 18.71 0.06 11.16
C ASN A 144 17.36 0.67 11.53
N LEU A 145 16.32 -0.16 11.54
CA LEU A 145 14.94 0.26 11.72
C LEU A 145 14.60 0.14 13.21
N LEU A 146 14.90 1.19 13.96
CA LEU A 146 14.63 1.28 15.40
C LEU A 146 13.15 1.51 15.68
N PRO A 147 12.63 1.18 16.88
CA PRO A 147 11.26 1.53 17.27
C PRO A 147 10.97 3.02 17.06
N GLY A 148 9.83 3.33 16.42
CA GLY A 148 9.44 4.69 16.05
C GLY A 148 9.96 5.17 14.69
N SER A 149 10.99 4.54 14.13
CA SER A 149 11.42 4.80 12.75
C SER A 149 10.40 4.25 11.74
N SER A 150 10.41 4.79 10.52
CA SER A 150 9.50 4.41 9.46
C SER A 150 10.20 4.08 8.15
N VAL A 151 9.72 3.04 7.46
CA VAL A 151 9.96 2.82 6.03
C VAL A 151 8.78 3.38 5.25
N LEU A 152 9.06 4.17 4.22
CA LEU A 152 8.09 4.95 3.48
C LEU A 152 8.14 4.55 2.00
N PHE A 153 7.00 4.10 1.47
CA PHE A 153 6.87 3.69 0.07
C PHE A 153 5.85 4.57 -0.65
N THR A 154 6.30 5.33 -1.64
CA THR A 154 5.41 6.05 -2.56
C THR A 154 5.35 5.28 -3.88
N GLN A 155 4.15 4.86 -4.27
CA GLN A 155 3.90 4.06 -5.47
C GLN A 155 3.26 4.94 -6.55
N SER A 156 4.03 5.20 -7.60
CA SER A 156 3.52 5.94 -8.75
C SER A 156 2.60 5.05 -9.60
N PRO A 157 1.48 5.58 -10.12
CA PRO A 157 0.67 4.85 -11.11
C PRO A 157 1.43 4.55 -12.41
N SER A 158 2.58 5.21 -12.67
CA SER A 158 3.46 4.91 -13.79
C SER A 158 4.33 3.66 -13.60
N GLY A 159 4.30 3.03 -12.41
CA GLY A 159 5.03 1.79 -12.13
C GLY A 159 6.38 1.97 -11.43
N SER A 160 6.65 3.13 -10.83
CA SER A 160 7.84 3.35 -10.00
C SER A 160 7.55 3.16 -8.51
N LEU A 161 8.56 2.76 -7.74
CA LEU A 161 8.55 2.65 -6.29
C LEU A 161 9.61 3.61 -5.72
N MET A 162 9.16 4.65 -5.03
CA MET A 162 10.03 5.57 -4.30
C MET A 162 10.13 5.10 -2.84
N ILE A 163 11.34 5.08 -2.31
CA ILE A 163 11.66 4.53 -1.00
C ILE A 163 12.32 5.62 -0.17
N SER A 164 11.81 5.83 1.04
CA SER A 164 12.40 6.75 2.01
C SER A 164 12.44 6.15 3.40
N PHE A 165 13.31 6.68 4.23
CA PHE A 165 13.43 6.31 5.64
C PHE A 165 13.23 7.54 6.52
N SER A 166 12.49 7.36 7.61
CA SER A 166 12.39 8.34 8.67
C SER A 166 12.88 7.75 9.98
N LYS A 167 13.61 8.55 10.76
CA LYS A 167 14.06 8.14 12.10
C LYS A 167 12.96 8.29 13.15
N ASP A 168 11.88 8.97 12.79
CA ASP A 168 10.74 9.27 13.64
C ASP A 168 9.44 9.23 12.80
N GLU A 169 8.42 9.99 13.22
CA GLU A 169 7.12 10.07 12.54
C GLU A 169 7.07 11.11 11.42
N SER A 170 8.16 11.86 11.19
CA SER A 170 8.23 12.85 10.13
C SER A 170 8.24 12.21 8.75
N ILE A 171 7.77 12.98 7.76
CA ILE A 171 7.81 12.61 6.36
C ILE A 171 8.91 13.42 5.69
N PRO A 172 9.98 12.79 5.18
CA PRO A 172 11.02 13.46 4.41
C PRO A 172 10.44 14.12 3.16
N GLU A 173 11.00 15.26 2.75
CA GLU A 173 10.56 15.95 1.52
C GLU A 173 10.94 15.18 0.24
N LYS A 174 12.06 14.45 0.27
CA LYS A 174 12.61 13.73 -0.88
C LYS A 174 12.81 12.26 -0.57
N GLU A 175 12.64 11.45 -1.59
CA GLU A 175 12.94 10.04 -1.58
C GLU A 175 14.45 9.75 -1.51
N ASN A 176 14.80 8.67 -0.83
CA ASN A 176 16.19 8.20 -0.78
C ASN A 176 16.57 7.43 -2.04
N ALA A 177 15.61 6.74 -2.67
CA ALA A 177 15.83 5.97 -3.87
C ALA A 177 14.54 5.78 -4.67
N ILE A 178 14.70 5.53 -5.98
CA ILE A 178 13.62 5.19 -6.90
C ILE A 178 13.95 3.87 -7.60
N ILE A 179 12.99 2.95 -7.65
CA ILE A 179 13.06 1.72 -8.44
C ILE A 179 11.98 1.75 -9.51
N GLU A 180 12.40 1.74 -10.77
CA GLU A 180 11.51 1.70 -11.93
C GLU A 180 11.13 0.24 -12.24
N ASN A 181 10.22 -0.32 -11.45
CA ASN A 181 9.68 -1.65 -11.68
C ASN A 181 8.24 -1.76 -11.16
N LYS A 182 7.29 -1.90 -12.09
CA LYS A 182 5.86 -1.93 -11.78
C LYS A 182 5.47 -3.12 -10.89
N LEU A 183 6.05 -4.29 -11.16
CA LEU A 183 5.73 -5.51 -10.41
C LEU A 183 6.17 -5.38 -8.95
N LEU A 184 7.38 -4.88 -8.70
CA LEU A 184 7.86 -4.60 -7.35
C LEU A 184 7.00 -3.53 -6.67
N SER A 185 6.70 -2.43 -7.37
CA SER A 185 5.85 -1.35 -6.83
C SER A 185 4.51 -1.90 -6.35
N GLU A 186 3.82 -2.70 -7.16
CA GLU A 186 2.55 -3.33 -6.80
C GLU A 186 2.70 -4.41 -5.70
N ALA A 187 3.76 -5.21 -5.73
CA ALA A 187 3.99 -6.30 -4.80
C ALA A 187 4.13 -5.82 -3.35
N ILE A 188 4.72 -4.64 -3.11
CA ILE A 188 4.82 -4.07 -1.76
C ILE A 188 3.43 -3.91 -1.13
N LEU A 189 2.48 -3.28 -1.84
CA LEU A 189 1.14 -3.08 -1.28
C LEU A 189 0.33 -4.38 -1.27
N GLU A 190 0.44 -5.20 -2.32
CA GLU A 190 -0.19 -6.53 -2.35
C GLU A 190 0.26 -7.41 -1.17
N SER A 191 1.52 -7.34 -0.76
CA SER A 191 2.03 -8.09 0.41
C SER A 191 1.41 -7.66 1.73
N ILE A 192 0.76 -6.50 1.80
CA ILE A 192 0.15 -5.94 3.02
C ILE A 192 -1.35 -6.18 3.03
N ILE A 193 -2.04 -5.78 1.96
CA ILE A 193 -3.52 -5.78 1.88
C ILE A 193 -4.10 -6.84 0.93
N GLY A 194 -3.25 -7.57 0.21
CA GLY A 194 -3.67 -8.65 -0.69
C GLY A 194 -4.31 -9.82 0.06
N LYS A 195 -4.74 -10.85 -0.69
CA LYS A 195 -5.43 -12.02 -0.10
C LYS A 195 -4.62 -12.70 1.01
N HIS A 196 -3.31 -12.74 0.84
CA HIS A 196 -2.35 -13.31 1.79
C HIS A 196 -1.52 -12.22 2.47
N GLY A 197 -2.08 -11.00 2.55
CA GLY A 197 -1.40 -9.84 3.09
C GLY A 197 -1.06 -9.98 4.57
N VAL A 198 0.07 -9.40 4.99
CA VAL A 198 0.60 -9.53 6.36
C VAL A 198 -0.13 -8.70 7.41
N SER A 199 -1.07 -7.84 7.00
CA SER A 199 -1.89 -7.04 7.94
C SER A 199 -3.39 -7.15 7.62
N PRO A 200 -4.07 -8.19 8.14
CA PRO A 200 -5.52 -8.31 8.04
C PRO A 200 -6.28 -7.12 8.65
N GLU A 201 -5.70 -6.48 9.67
CA GLU A 201 -6.27 -5.29 10.29
C GLU A 201 -6.25 -4.08 9.33
N ALA A 202 -5.10 -3.80 8.69
CA ALA A 202 -5.01 -2.72 7.70
C ALA A 202 -5.95 -2.99 6.51
N ARG A 203 -6.06 -4.25 6.06
CA ARG A 203 -7.00 -4.68 5.02
C ARG A 203 -8.45 -4.36 5.39
N ARG A 204 -8.91 -4.74 6.58
CA ARG A 204 -10.28 -4.49 7.06
C ARG A 204 -10.54 -2.99 7.29
N SER A 205 -9.57 -2.29 7.87
CA SER A 205 -9.63 -0.84 8.08
C SER A 205 -9.83 -0.10 6.76
N LEU A 206 -9.03 -0.47 5.74
CA LEU A 206 -9.10 0.09 4.40
C LEU A 206 -10.45 -0.15 3.73
N ALA A 207 -10.97 -1.38 3.79
CA ALA A 207 -12.29 -1.70 3.25
C ALA A 207 -13.42 -0.94 3.96
N SER A 208 -13.34 -0.80 5.28
CA SER A 208 -14.36 -0.09 6.07
C SER A 208 -14.40 1.40 5.71
N SER A 209 -13.23 2.05 5.67
CA SER A 209 -13.10 3.45 5.27
C SER A 209 -13.62 3.67 3.84
N LEU A 210 -13.19 2.84 2.88
CA LEU A 210 -13.62 2.98 1.50
C LEU A 210 -15.11 2.69 1.30
N ALA A 211 -15.71 1.75 2.02
CA ALA A 211 -17.17 1.52 1.96
C ALA A 211 -17.96 2.81 2.24
N GLU A 212 -17.51 3.58 3.23
CA GLU A 212 -18.11 4.88 3.55
C GLU A 212 -17.85 5.94 2.49
N LEU A 213 -16.60 6.09 2.04
CA LEU A 213 -16.20 7.12 1.07
C LEU A 213 -16.82 6.90 -0.30
N LEU A 214 -17.06 5.65 -0.69
CA LEU A 214 -17.71 5.31 -1.95
C LEU A 214 -19.21 5.70 -1.95
N ILE A 215 -19.83 5.78 -0.77
CA ILE A 215 -21.20 6.29 -0.60
C ILE A 215 -21.21 7.82 -0.56
N ASP A 216 -20.32 8.42 0.25
CA ASP A 216 -20.24 9.87 0.46
C ASP A 216 -18.81 10.39 0.32
N GLN A 217 -18.52 10.96 -0.85
CA GLN A 217 -17.19 11.49 -1.16
C GLN A 217 -16.88 12.81 -0.44
N ASN A 218 -17.88 13.50 0.13
CA ASN A 218 -17.66 14.75 0.87
C ASN A 218 -16.91 14.53 2.20
N LYS A 219 -16.73 13.27 2.61
CA LYS A 219 -15.98 12.85 3.79
C LYS A 219 -14.46 12.88 3.59
N ILE A 220 -13.99 12.99 2.34
CA ILE A 220 -12.56 13.18 2.05
C ILE A 220 -12.17 14.58 2.54
N PRO A 221 -11.13 14.74 3.38
CA PRO A 221 -10.73 16.04 3.89
C PRO A 221 -10.45 17.03 2.75
N HIS A 222 -11.35 18.00 2.56
CA HIS A 222 -11.17 19.06 1.59
C HIS A 222 -10.38 20.21 2.22
N HIS A 223 -9.05 20.13 2.13
CA HIS A 223 -8.18 21.29 2.03
C HIS A 223 -7.13 20.93 0.98
N LEU A 224 -7.23 21.54 -0.21
CA LEU A 224 -6.13 22.10 -1.01
C LEU A 224 -6.68 22.54 -2.37
N PRO A 225 -6.32 23.73 -2.87
CA PRO A 225 -6.90 24.32 -4.07
C PRO A 225 -6.33 23.61 -5.30
N TYR A 226 -7.19 23.00 -6.13
CA TYR A 226 -6.79 22.59 -7.47
C TYR A 226 -7.29 23.64 -8.45
N GLY A 227 -6.36 24.40 -9.02
CA GLY A 227 -6.63 25.33 -10.12
C GLY A 227 -7.16 24.56 -11.33
N GLU A 228 -8.32 24.99 -11.81
CA GLU A 228 -8.91 24.47 -13.04
C GLU A 228 -7.94 24.67 -14.22
N LYS A 229 -7.50 23.57 -14.84
CA LYS A 229 -7.10 23.59 -16.24
C LYS A 229 -8.04 22.70 -17.03
N LYS A 230 -8.79 23.35 -17.92
CA LYS A 230 -9.66 22.73 -18.92
C LYS A 230 -8.87 21.69 -19.73
N MET A 231 -9.33 20.45 -19.75
CA MET A 231 -8.91 19.45 -20.73
C MET A 231 -9.73 19.61 -22.02
N SER A 232 -9.02 19.73 -23.15
CA SER A 232 -9.59 19.54 -24.48
C SER A 232 -9.64 18.05 -24.80
N SER A 233 -10.76 17.63 -25.39
CA SER A 233 -11.07 16.27 -25.84
C SER A 233 -10.06 15.71 -26.86
N GLY A 234 -9.62 14.48 -26.64
CA GLY A 234 -8.94 13.64 -27.64
C GLY A 234 -9.22 12.17 -27.33
N GLY A 235 -10.11 11.56 -28.11
CA GLY A 235 -10.52 10.16 -27.96
C GLY A 235 -9.46 9.17 -28.47
N GLY A 236 -9.41 8.01 -27.82
CA GLY A 236 -8.60 6.87 -28.23
C GLY A 236 -9.05 5.62 -27.50
N ASN A 237 -9.70 4.73 -28.25
CA ASN A 237 -10.31 3.48 -27.82
C ASN A 237 -9.23 2.39 -27.69
N MET A 238 -9.14 1.67 -26.57
CA MET A 238 -8.51 0.34 -26.51
C MET A 238 -9.02 -0.45 -25.29
N GLN A 239 -10.16 -1.12 -25.50
CA GLN A 239 -10.44 -2.39 -24.83
C GLN A 239 -9.73 -3.48 -25.61
N GLN A 240 -8.86 -4.26 -24.95
CA GLN A 240 -8.78 -5.72 -25.05
C GLN A 240 -7.54 -6.22 -24.30
N GLY A 241 -7.75 -7.25 -23.48
CA GLY A 241 -6.68 -8.02 -22.85
C GLY A 241 -6.79 -8.00 -21.32
N LEU A 242 -7.51 -8.97 -20.76
CA LEU A 242 -7.10 -9.80 -19.61
C LEU A 242 -8.32 -10.52 -19.05
N GLN A 243 -8.72 -11.58 -19.75
CA GLN A 243 -9.48 -12.66 -19.19
C GLN A 243 -8.56 -13.87 -19.22
N LEU A 244 -8.17 -14.36 -18.04
CA LEU A 244 -7.69 -15.71 -17.70
C LEU A 244 -6.85 -15.60 -16.42
N ILE A 245 -7.40 -16.08 -15.31
CA ILE A 245 -6.79 -17.02 -14.37
C ILE A 245 -7.94 -17.45 -13.45
N ARG A 246 -8.51 -18.60 -13.79
CA ARG A 246 -9.35 -19.39 -12.90
C ARG A 246 -8.45 -20.08 -11.88
N GLU A 247 -8.86 -19.98 -10.63
CA GLU A 247 -8.68 -20.96 -9.54
C GLU A 247 -7.52 -21.95 -9.68
N SER A 248 -6.45 -21.72 -8.92
CA SER A 248 -5.61 -22.81 -8.42
C SER A 248 -5.43 -22.67 -6.90
N LYS A 249 -5.71 -23.78 -6.22
CA LYS A 249 -5.57 -23.99 -4.79
C LYS A 249 -4.11 -23.79 -4.38
N PHE A 250 -3.85 -23.06 -3.29
CA PHE A 250 -2.56 -23.09 -2.61
C PHE A 250 -2.72 -23.47 -1.15
N HIS A 251 -1.89 -24.46 -0.81
CA HIS A 251 -1.74 -25.08 0.49
C HIS A 251 -0.83 -24.18 1.35
N THR A 252 -1.27 -23.96 2.58
CA THR A 252 -0.60 -23.23 3.65
C THR A 252 0.68 -23.96 4.05
N ASP A 253 1.81 -23.23 4.13
CA ASP A 253 2.91 -23.40 5.10
C ASP A 253 4.16 -22.67 4.60
N MET A 254 4.28 -21.36 4.89
CA MET A 254 5.56 -20.65 4.82
C MET A 254 5.50 -19.25 5.48
N LEU A 255 4.93 -19.15 6.69
CA LEU A 255 5.00 -17.93 7.50
C LEU A 255 5.53 -18.17 8.92
N SER A 256 6.22 -19.28 9.16
CA SER A 256 7.02 -19.49 10.36
C SER A 256 8.48 -19.13 10.06
N LEU A 257 8.80 -17.84 10.27
CA LEU A 257 10.04 -17.26 10.85
C LEU A 257 9.94 -15.74 10.75
#